data_AF-A0A950U3W0-F1
#
_entry.id   AF-A0A950U3W0-F1
#
_cell.length_a   1.000
_cell.length_b   1.000
_cell.length_c   1.000
_cell.angle_alpha   90.00
_cell.angle_beta   90.00
_cell.angle_gamma   90.00
#
_symmetry.space_group_name_H-M   'P 1'
#
loop_
_entity.id
_entity.type
_entity.pdbx_description
1 polymer ?
#
loop_
_entity_poly.entity_id
_entity_poly.type
_entity_poly.pdbx_seq_one_letter_code
_entity_poly.pdbx_strand_id
1 'polypeptide(L)'
;MRPDGIDKHTRNAVRVVAGLDHDGVHRTTCKRQDGAVAAEDRRHVRSTFNEVAEIYDRARPTYPDELFDDLAAITGLHAHASVLEVGCGTGQATRSLAARAWRVTAVELGARMAALARQRLTDTVNVEIETSSFEEWDDRGRRFDLLVAAASWHWIDPTIGWRRAHDVLLPNGWMALIGNVVVRREGEPEMYAETADLHELLAPGNPSWGHPPTEDEVRATTHGWGEVEDPGHLFGPTVVRWYPSVQWFDGAGFA
;
A
#
# COMPACT_ATOMS: atom_id res chain seq x y z
N MET A 1 12.47 -28.61 10.49
CA MET A 1 13.40 -28.40 9.37
C MET A 1 12.59 -28.48 8.10
N ARG A 2 12.34 -27.34 7.44
CA ARG A 2 11.69 -27.30 6.12
C ARG A 2 12.81 -27.22 5.07
N PRO A 3 12.84 -28.06 4.02
CA PRO A 3 14.13 -28.47 3.49
C PRO A 3 14.81 -27.48 2.54
N ASP A 4 14.10 -26.61 1.82
CA ASP A 4 14.72 -25.66 0.89
C ASP A 4 13.85 -24.40 0.75
N GLY A 5 14.40 -23.23 1.12
CA GLY A 5 13.72 -21.93 1.03
C GLY A 5 14.33 -20.85 1.92
N ILE A 6 13.92 -19.61 1.72
CA ILE A 6 14.40 -18.44 2.48
C ILE A 6 13.22 -17.90 3.30
N ASP A 7 13.39 -17.86 4.62
CA ASP A 7 12.47 -17.14 5.50
C ASP A 7 12.64 -15.63 5.29
N LYS A 8 11.56 -14.95 4.91
CA LYS A 8 11.52 -13.50 4.82
C LYS A 8 10.76 -12.94 6.00
N HIS A 9 11.49 -12.27 6.87
CA HIS A 9 10.94 -11.53 8.00
C HIS A 9 10.49 -10.15 7.52
N THR A 10 9.20 -9.88 7.64
CA THR A 10 8.62 -8.59 7.27
C THR A 10 7.82 -8.02 8.44
N ARG A 11 7.79 -6.70 8.52
CA ARG A 11 6.75 -6.00 9.27
C ARG A 11 5.89 -5.24 8.30
N ASN A 12 4.59 -5.45 8.40
CA ASN A 12 3.62 -4.64 7.70
C ASN A 12 3.26 -3.48 8.62
N ALA A 13 3.38 -2.25 8.10
CA ALA A 13 2.88 -1.07 8.76
C ALA A 13 1.52 -0.75 8.18
N VAL A 14 0.54 -0.52 9.03
CA VAL A 14 -0.67 0.21 8.62
C VAL A 14 -0.61 1.57 9.25
N ARG A 15 -0.68 2.57 8.39
CA ARG A 15 -0.92 3.94 8.75
C ARG A 15 -2.38 4.26 8.42
N VAL A 16 -3.21 4.40 9.43
CA VAL A 16 -4.61 4.82 9.29
C VAL A 16 -4.73 6.30 9.67
N VAL A 17 -5.38 7.08 8.82
CA VAL A 17 -5.63 8.51 9.01
C VAL A 17 -7.12 8.76 8.88
N ALA A 18 -7.72 9.43 9.87
CA ALA A 18 -9.11 9.87 9.77
C ALA A 18 -9.21 11.07 8.83
N GLY A 19 -10.26 11.11 8.00
CA GLY A 19 -10.64 12.29 7.25
C GLY A 19 -11.48 13.22 8.10
N LEU A 20 -11.01 14.48 8.21
CA LEU A 20 -11.67 15.64 8.83
C LEU A 20 -11.78 15.66 10.36
N ASP A 21 -11.27 16.74 10.96
CA ASP A 21 -11.64 17.19 12.30
C ASP A 21 -13.05 17.80 12.28
N HIS A 22 -13.71 17.74 13.44
CA HIS A 22 -15.12 18.08 13.66
C HIS A 22 -15.43 19.59 13.52
N ASP A 23 -14.43 20.45 13.26
CA ASP A 23 -14.60 21.90 13.19
C ASP A 23 -13.56 22.56 12.27
N GLY A 24 -14.02 23.27 11.24
CA GLY A 24 -13.25 24.36 10.63
C GLY A 24 -12.79 24.15 9.19
N VAL A 25 -13.51 24.80 8.27
CA VAL A 25 -13.09 25.05 6.89
C VAL A 25 -11.78 25.83 6.87
N HIS A 26 -10.67 25.18 6.50
CA HIS A 26 -9.46 25.89 6.06
C HIS A 26 -9.15 25.59 4.60
N ARG A 27 -9.62 26.51 3.73
CA ARG A 27 -9.11 26.65 2.36
C ARG A 27 -7.71 27.24 2.44
N THR A 28 -6.68 26.45 2.12
CA THR A 28 -5.33 26.97 1.91
C THR A 28 -4.81 26.57 0.54
N THR A 29 -4.36 27.56 -0.22
CA THR A 29 -3.82 27.42 -1.57
C THR A 29 -2.41 26.83 -1.52
N CYS A 30 -2.23 25.66 -2.14
CA CYS A 30 -0.92 25.02 -2.30
C CYS A 30 -0.15 25.68 -3.46
N LYS A 31 1.07 26.17 -3.18
CA LYS A 31 2.00 26.66 -4.22
C LYS A 31 2.69 25.47 -4.89
N ARG A 32 2.76 25.49 -6.22
CA ARG A 32 3.47 24.47 -7.02
C ARG A 32 4.97 24.52 -6.74
N GLN A 33 5.60 23.35 -6.59
CA GLN A 33 7.04 23.17 -6.72
C GLN A 33 7.34 22.04 -7.70
N ASP A 34 8.47 22.19 -8.39
CA ASP A 34 8.83 21.54 -9.65
C ASP A 34 9.12 20.03 -9.50
N GLY A 35 8.40 19.18 -10.26
CA GLY A 35 8.38 17.71 -10.11
C GLY A 35 8.73 16.89 -11.36
N ALA A 36 9.41 17.47 -12.35
CA ALA A 36 9.56 16.84 -13.68
C ALA A 36 10.45 15.59 -13.70
N VAL A 37 11.52 15.52 -12.89
CA VAL A 37 12.52 14.43 -12.96
C VAL A 37 12.03 13.15 -12.26
N ALA A 38 11.33 13.26 -11.14
CA ALA A 38 10.76 12.11 -10.41
C ALA A 38 9.57 11.46 -11.13
N ALA A 39 8.93 12.15 -12.07
CA ALA A 39 7.78 11.63 -12.81
C ALA A 39 8.16 10.65 -13.93
N GLU A 40 9.39 10.70 -14.43
CA GLU A 40 9.87 9.85 -15.53
C GLU A 40 10.34 8.48 -15.00
N ASP A 41 11.06 8.45 -13.87
CA ASP A 41 11.44 7.20 -13.17
C ASP A 41 10.22 6.43 -12.63
N ARG A 42 9.23 7.14 -12.06
CA ARG A 42 7.96 6.51 -11.61
C ARG A 42 7.18 5.87 -12.75
N ARG A 43 7.25 6.42 -13.97
CA ARG A 43 6.60 5.85 -15.15
C ARG A 43 7.29 4.58 -15.63
N HIS A 44 8.62 4.53 -15.57
CA HIS A 44 9.40 3.39 -16.04
C HIS A 44 9.20 2.15 -15.15
N VAL A 45 9.33 2.30 -13.82
CA VAL A 45 9.14 1.20 -12.86
C VAL A 45 7.71 0.65 -12.88
N ARG A 46 6.73 1.54 -13.08
CA ARG A 46 5.31 1.20 -13.23
C ARG A 46 5.01 0.34 -14.47
N SER A 47 5.73 0.56 -15.58
CA SER A 47 5.62 -0.30 -16.78
C SER A 47 6.11 -1.71 -16.50
N THR A 48 7.24 -1.83 -15.80
CA THR A 48 7.89 -3.12 -15.50
C THR A 48 6.97 -4.05 -14.72
N PHE A 49 6.26 -3.57 -13.69
CA PHE A 49 5.34 -4.44 -12.92
C PHE A 49 4.19 -4.98 -13.76
N ASN A 50 3.65 -4.18 -14.68
CA ASN A 50 2.59 -4.63 -15.59
C ASN A 50 3.10 -5.68 -16.58
N GLU A 51 4.37 -5.65 -16.96
CA GLU A 51 4.97 -6.61 -17.87
C GLU A 51 5.20 -8.01 -17.25
N VAL A 52 5.43 -8.06 -15.93
CA VAL A 52 5.73 -9.30 -15.18
C VAL A 52 4.74 -9.60 -14.05
N ALA A 53 3.46 -9.27 -14.23
CA ALA A 53 2.40 -9.38 -13.23
C ALA A 53 2.37 -10.72 -12.44
N GLU A 54 2.56 -11.86 -13.13
CA GLU A 54 2.56 -13.19 -12.50
C GLU A 54 3.80 -13.43 -11.61
N ILE A 55 4.97 -12.94 -12.03
CA ILE A 55 6.21 -13.06 -11.24
C ILE A 55 6.12 -12.12 -10.03
N TYR A 56 5.67 -10.88 -10.26
CA TYR A 56 5.46 -9.89 -9.21
C TYR A 56 4.56 -10.45 -8.12
N ASP A 57 3.46 -11.09 -8.52
CA ASP A 57 2.51 -11.66 -7.57
C ASP A 57 3.12 -12.75 -6.68
N ARG A 58 3.81 -13.73 -7.28
CA ARG A 58 4.41 -14.83 -6.53
C ARG A 58 5.53 -14.34 -5.59
N ALA A 59 6.24 -13.29 -5.99
CA ALA A 59 7.38 -12.74 -5.26
C ALA A 59 7.01 -11.59 -4.31
N ARG A 60 5.72 -11.27 -4.14
CA ARG A 60 5.26 -10.25 -3.20
C ARG A 60 4.86 -10.89 -1.87
N PRO A 61 5.40 -10.41 -0.73
CA PRO A 61 4.88 -10.80 0.57
C PRO A 61 3.39 -10.45 0.70
N THR A 62 2.62 -11.35 1.27
CA THR A 62 1.20 -11.17 1.57
C THR A 62 1.00 -10.28 2.81
N TYR A 63 -0.24 -9.88 3.05
CA TYR A 63 -0.64 -9.12 4.24
C TYR A 63 -1.36 -10.06 5.22
N PRO A 64 -1.04 -10.01 6.53
CA PRO A 64 -1.72 -10.86 7.52
C PRO A 64 -3.18 -10.42 7.71
N ASP A 65 -4.11 -11.36 7.92
CA ASP A 65 -5.53 -11.02 8.08
C ASP A 65 -5.79 -10.12 9.32
N GLU A 66 -5.02 -10.29 10.39
CA GLU A 66 -5.07 -9.45 11.60
C GLU A 66 -4.96 -7.96 11.28
N LEU A 67 -4.18 -7.61 10.25
CA LEU A 67 -4.01 -6.24 9.78
C LEU A 67 -5.33 -5.60 9.39
N PHE A 68 -6.12 -6.34 8.61
CA PHE A 68 -7.38 -5.84 8.09
C PHE A 68 -8.50 -5.97 9.13
N ASP A 69 -8.40 -6.90 10.08
CA ASP A 69 -9.32 -6.98 11.23
C ASP A 69 -9.17 -5.76 12.14
N ASP A 70 -7.93 -5.38 12.47
CA ASP A 70 -7.68 -4.16 13.24
C ASP A 70 -8.06 -2.91 12.43
N LEU A 71 -7.88 -2.90 11.10
CA LEU A 71 -8.41 -1.82 10.26
C LEU A 71 -9.94 -1.67 10.39
N ALA A 72 -10.68 -2.78 10.40
CA ALA A 72 -12.12 -2.75 10.64
C ALA A 72 -12.46 -2.25 12.05
N ALA A 73 -11.69 -2.66 13.06
CA ALA A 73 -11.88 -2.23 14.46
C ALA A 73 -11.58 -0.73 14.67
N ILE A 74 -10.49 -0.21 14.09
CA ILE A 74 -10.09 1.19 14.16
C ILE A 74 -11.14 2.09 13.51
N THR A 75 -11.62 1.69 12.34
CA THR A 75 -12.53 2.51 11.53
C THR A 75 -13.98 2.38 11.97
N GLY A 76 -14.33 1.31 12.70
CA GLY A 76 -15.71 1.04 13.14
C GLY A 76 -16.69 0.81 11.98
N LEU A 77 -16.19 0.47 10.80
CA LEU A 77 -17.01 0.34 9.60
C LEU A 77 -17.94 -0.86 9.68
N HIS A 78 -19.17 -0.63 9.23
CA HIS A 78 -20.20 -1.66 9.16
C HIS A 78 -19.99 -2.57 7.93
N ALA A 79 -20.67 -3.72 7.93
CA ALA A 79 -20.76 -4.55 6.73
C ALA A 79 -21.34 -3.72 5.57
N HIS A 80 -20.81 -3.92 4.36
CA HIS A 80 -21.18 -3.19 3.14
C HIS A 80 -20.75 -1.72 3.06
N ALA A 81 -19.89 -1.25 3.97
CA ALA A 81 -19.18 0.03 3.80
C ALA A 81 -18.47 0.07 2.44
N SER A 82 -18.44 1.26 1.82
CA SER A 82 -17.86 1.49 0.50
C SER A 82 -16.37 1.76 0.63
N VAL A 83 -15.55 0.94 0.00
CA VAL A 83 -14.09 1.00 0.07
C VAL A 83 -13.52 1.28 -1.32
N LEU A 84 -12.67 2.29 -1.43
CA LEU A 84 -11.85 2.54 -2.61
C LEU A 84 -10.45 1.99 -2.36
N GLU A 85 -10.00 1.05 -3.18
CA GLU A 85 -8.61 0.61 -3.19
C GLU A 85 -7.86 1.25 -4.36
N VAL A 86 -6.78 1.97 -4.06
CA VAL A 86 -5.92 2.62 -5.05
C VAL A 86 -4.70 1.74 -5.32
N GLY A 87 -4.51 1.35 -6.59
CA GLY A 87 -3.41 0.50 -7.03
C GLY A 87 -3.51 -0.93 -6.49
N CYS A 88 -4.62 -1.62 -6.80
CA CYS A 88 -4.88 -2.95 -6.25
C CYS A 88 -3.95 -4.06 -6.78
N GLY A 89 -3.16 -3.78 -7.83
CA GLY A 89 -2.28 -4.73 -8.47
C GLY A 89 -3.02 -5.99 -8.92
N THR A 90 -2.58 -7.15 -8.43
CA THR A 90 -3.17 -8.48 -8.73
C THR A 90 -4.31 -8.87 -7.78
N GLY A 91 -4.73 -7.96 -6.89
CA GLY A 91 -5.91 -8.14 -6.02
C GLY A 91 -5.66 -8.83 -4.68
N GLN A 92 -4.41 -8.84 -4.19
CA GLN A 92 -4.09 -9.49 -2.90
C GLN A 92 -4.79 -8.80 -1.72
N ALA A 93 -4.61 -7.49 -1.54
CA ALA A 93 -5.29 -6.74 -0.48
C ALA A 93 -6.80 -6.64 -0.74
N THR A 94 -7.22 -6.49 -2.00
CA THR A 94 -8.64 -6.50 -2.41
C THR A 94 -9.39 -7.73 -1.89
N ARG A 95 -8.78 -8.92 -1.95
CA ARG A 95 -9.39 -10.16 -1.42
C ARG A 95 -9.66 -10.04 0.07
N SER A 96 -8.67 -9.59 0.85
CA SER A 96 -8.81 -9.43 2.30
C SER A 96 -9.83 -8.33 2.64
N LEU A 97 -9.85 -7.21 1.92
CA LEU A 97 -10.86 -6.17 2.11
C LEU A 97 -12.28 -6.72 1.84
N ALA A 98 -12.46 -7.45 0.75
CA ALA A 98 -13.75 -8.02 0.38
C ALA A 98 -14.26 -9.08 1.38
N ALA A 99 -13.36 -9.83 2.02
CA ALA A 99 -13.72 -10.83 3.05
C ALA A 99 -14.44 -10.22 4.27
N ARG A 100 -14.35 -8.90 4.47
CA ARG A 100 -15.05 -8.13 5.54
C ARG A 100 -16.44 -7.65 5.12
N ALA A 101 -16.96 -8.18 4.02
CA ALA A 101 -18.24 -7.81 3.42
C ALA A 101 -18.34 -6.33 2.98
N TRP A 102 -17.21 -5.63 2.83
CA TRP A 102 -17.14 -4.28 2.27
C TRP A 102 -17.35 -4.28 0.76
N ARG A 103 -17.92 -3.20 0.21
CA ARG A 103 -18.08 -3.02 -1.24
C ARG A 103 -16.83 -2.34 -1.79
N VAL A 104 -15.97 -3.10 -2.45
CA VAL A 104 -14.67 -2.61 -2.89
C VAL A 104 -14.73 -2.16 -4.35
N THR A 105 -14.38 -0.90 -4.60
CA THR A 105 -13.98 -0.41 -5.92
C THR A 105 -12.45 -0.35 -5.96
N ALA A 106 -11.84 -1.16 -6.80
CA ALA A 106 -10.39 -1.29 -6.91
C ALA A 106 -9.92 -0.66 -8.23
N VAL A 107 -9.09 0.38 -8.13
CA VAL A 107 -8.54 1.11 -9.29
C VAL A 107 -7.11 0.64 -9.52
N GLU A 108 -6.81 0.17 -10.72
CA GLU A 108 -5.46 -0.28 -11.10
C GLU A 108 -5.10 0.23 -12.49
N LEU A 109 -3.91 0.84 -12.62
CA LEU A 109 -3.47 1.39 -13.90
C LEU A 109 -3.02 0.30 -14.87
N GLY A 110 -2.30 -0.71 -14.38
CA GLY A 110 -1.75 -1.79 -15.18
C GLY A 110 -2.85 -2.71 -15.71
N ALA A 111 -3.15 -2.64 -17.00
CA ALA A 111 -4.20 -3.45 -17.61
C ALA A 111 -4.00 -4.98 -17.40
N ARG A 112 -2.75 -5.48 -17.39
CA ARG A 112 -2.45 -6.90 -17.15
C ARG A 112 -2.64 -7.25 -15.67
N MET A 113 -2.24 -6.36 -14.76
CA MET A 113 -2.47 -6.50 -13.32
C MET A 113 -3.97 -6.55 -13.01
N ALA A 114 -4.73 -5.59 -13.54
CA ALA A 114 -6.18 -5.53 -13.40
C ALA A 114 -6.88 -6.76 -13.99
N ALA A 115 -6.42 -7.28 -15.14
CA ALA A 115 -6.95 -8.51 -15.72
C ALA A 115 -6.72 -9.72 -14.79
N LEU A 116 -5.52 -9.85 -14.21
CA LEU A 116 -5.21 -10.92 -13.26
C LEU A 116 -6.03 -10.78 -11.96
N ALA A 117 -6.21 -9.56 -11.46
CA ALA A 117 -7.09 -9.30 -10.32
C ALA A 117 -8.53 -9.74 -10.59
N ARG A 118 -9.09 -9.44 -11.77
CA ARG A 118 -10.44 -9.88 -12.18
C ARG A 118 -10.55 -11.40 -12.24
N GLN A 119 -9.54 -12.07 -12.79
CA GLN A 119 -9.51 -13.53 -12.84
C GLN A 119 -9.52 -14.14 -11.42
N ARG A 120 -8.74 -13.56 -10.50
CA ARG A 120 -8.59 -14.07 -9.13
C ARG A 120 -9.78 -13.80 -8.23
N LEU A 121 -10.50 -12.73 -8.51
CA LEU A 121 -11.64 -12.24 -7.72
C LEU A 121 -12.96 -12.52 -8.43
N THR A 122 -12.97 -13.43 -9.42
CA THR A 122 -14.19 -13.82 -10.17
C THR A 122 -15.30 -14.31 -9.26
N ASP A 123 -14.98 -14.99 -8.17
CA ASP A 123 -15.96 -15.50 -7.20
C ASP A 123 -16.34 -14.49 -6.11
N THR A 124 -15.75 -13.28 -6.15
CA THR A 124 -15.94 -12.24 -5.13
C THR A 124 -16.99 -11.23 -5.60
N VAL A 125 -18.21 -11.38 -5.10
CA VAL A 125 -19.40 -10.64 -5.58
C VAL A 125 -19.44 -9.14 -5.21
N ASN A 126 -18.59 -8.71 -4.29
CA ASN A 126 -18.55 -7.36 -3.72
C ASN A 126 -17.33 -6.54 -4.17
N VAL A 127 -16.71 -6.89 -5.31
CA VAL A 127 -15.56 -6.21 -5.87
C VAL A 127 -15.84 -5.73 -7.30
N GLU A 128 -15.55 -4.47 -7.58
CA GLU A 128 -15.45 -3.90 -8.92
C GLU A 128 -14.00 -3.50 -9.20
N ILE A 129 -13.44 -3.92 -10.35
CA ILE A 129 -12.08 -3.54 -10.76
C ILE A 129 -12.13 -2.62 -11.97
N GLU A 130 -11.60 -1.42 -11.82
CA GLU A 130 -11.53 -0.39 -12.84
C GLU A 130 -10.09 -0.16 -13.29
N THR A 131 -9.87 -0.19 -14.61
CA THR A 131 -8.53 0.02 -15.17
C THR A 131 -8.31 1.50 -15.45
N SER A 132 -7.58 2.19 -14.57
CA SER A 132 -7.28 3.63 -14.68
C SER A 132 -6.14 4.04 -13.75
N SER A 133 -5.48 5.18 -14.00
CA SER A 133 -4.67 5.83 -12.97
C SER A 133 -5.60 6.43 -11.93
N PHE A 134 -5.19 6.51 -10.66
CA PHE A 134 -6.02 7.18 -9.67
C PHE A 134 -6.21 8.66 -10.00
N GLU A 135 -5.18 9.29 -10.56
CA GLU A 135 -5.17 10.71 -10.91
C GLU A 135 -6.19 11.08 -11.99
N GLU A 136 -6.44 10.20 -12.96
CA GLU A 136 -7.35 10.45 -14.10
C GLU A 136 -8.65 9.64 -14.02
N TRP A 137 -8.81 8.79 -13.02
CA TRP A 137 -10.00 7.98 -12.82
C TRP A 137 -11.26 8.85 -12.79
N ASP A 138 -12.39 8.31 -13.26
CA ASP A 138 -13.69 8.97 -13.12
C ASP A 138 -14.40 8.36 -11.91
N ASP A 139 -14.47 9.10 -10.80
CA ASP A 139 -15.16 8.63 -9.61
C ASP A 139 -16.68 8.58 -9.80
N ARG A 140 -17.22 9.21 -10.85
CA ARG A 140 -18.66 9.27 -11.17
C ARG A 140 -19.49 9.83 -10.00
N GLY A 141 -18.90 10.68 -9.17
CA GLY A 141 -19.54 11.23 -7.97
C GLY A 141 -19.61 10.25 -6.79
N ARG A 142 -18.99 9.07 -6.87
CA ARG A 142 -18.96 8.11 -5.76
C ARG A 142 -18.18 8.68 -4.57
N ARG A 143 -18.62 8.31 -3.38
CA ARG A 143 -17.94 8.64 -2.13
C ARG A 143 -17.76 7.39 -1.30
N PHE A 144 -16.66 7.34 -0.56
CA PHE A 144 -16.21 6.13 0.12
C PHE A 144 -16.07 6.35 1.62
N ASP A 145 -16.36 5.32 2.39
CA ASP A 145 -16.13 5.30 3.84
C ASP A 145 -14.64 5.10 4.15
N LEU A 146 -13.91 4.43 3.25
CA LEU A 146 -12.49 4.13 3.40
C LEU A 146 -11.76 4.13 2.06
N LEU A 147 -10.60 4.78 2.01
CA LEU A 147 -9.61 4.65 0.94
C LEU A 147 -8.46 3.79 1.45
N VAL A 148 -8.08 2.76 0.70
CA VAL A 148 -6.93 1.90 1.00
C VAL A 148 -5.91 2.01 -0.12
N ALA A 149 -4.63 2.13 0.22
CA ALA A 149 -3.54 2.02 -0.73
C ALA A 149 -2.48 1.07 -0.16
N ALA A 150 -2.43 -0.15 -0.69
CA ALA A 150 -1.52 -1.19 -0.24
C ALA A 150 -0.26 -1.24 -1.13
N ALA A 151 0.85 -0.75 -0.57
CA ALA A 151 2.15 -0.61 -1.24
C ALA A 151 2.08 0.13 -2.59
N SER A 152 1.14 1.06 -2.73
CA SER A 152 0.85 1.77 -3.99
C SER A 152 0.94 3.30 -3.88
N TRP A 153 0.72 3.87 -2.68
CA TRP A 153 0.58 5.33 -2.52
C TRP A 153 1.82 6.14 -2.95
N HIS A 154 3.02 5.58 -2.79
CA HIS A 154 4.28 6.23 -3.20
C HIS A 154 4.41 6.41 -4.72
N TRP A 155 3.58 5.75 -5.52
CA TRP A 155 3.52 5.94 -6.98
C TRP A 155 2.57 7.06 -7.41
N ILE A 156 1.70 7.53 -6.52
CA ILE A 156 0.71 8.56 -6.82
C ILE A 156 1.37 9.94 -6.82
N ASP A 157 1.01 10.79 -7.78
CA ASP A 157 1.45 12.19 -7.77
C ASP A 157 0.92 12.90 -6.50
N PRO A 158 1.79 13.31 -5.57
CA PRO A 158 1.35 13.92 -4.30
C PRO A 158 0.65 15.27 -4.51
N THR A 159 0.84 15.94 -5.65
CA THR A 159 0.18 17.21 -5.96
C THR A 159 -1.30 17.03 -6.32
N ILE A 160 -1.71 15.80 -6.67
CA ILE A 160 -3.08 15.43 -7.06
C ILE A 160 -3.69 14.49 -6.01
N GLY A 161 -2.96 13.44 -5.66
CA GLY A 161 -3.44 12.28 -4.91
C GLY A 161 -4.09 12.63 -3.59
N TRP A 162 -3.45 13.47 -2.78
CA TRP A 162 -3.95 13.85 -1.46
C TRP A 162 -5.29 14.58 -1.50
N ARG A 163 -5.40 15.62 -2.34
CA ARG A 163 -6.66 16.35 -2.51
C ARG A 163 -7.74 15.45 -3.07
N ARG A 164 -7.39 14.63 -4.06
CA ARG A 164 -8.33 13.70 -4.67
C ARG A 164 -8.84 12.66 -3.67
N ALA A 165 -7.95 12.06 -2.86
CA ALA A 165 -8.31 11.13 -1.80
C ALA A 165 -9.27 11.77 -0.79
N HIS A 166 -8.97 13.00 -0.37
CA HIS A 166 -9.85 13.78 0.48
C HIS A 166 -11.24 13.98 -0.17
N ASP A 167 -11.30 14.37 -1.43
CA ASP A 167 -12.55 14.70 -2.12
C ASP A 167 -13.45 13.48 -2.40
N VAL A 168 -12.87 12.28 -2.55
CA VAL A 168 -13.63 11.03 -2.76
C VAL A 168 -14.07 10.37 -1.44
N LEU A 169 -13.57 10.82 -0.29
CA LEU A 169 -14.00 10.31 1.00
C LEU A 169 -15.29 10.99 1.45
N LEU A 170 -16.14 10.24 2.16
CA LEU A 170 -17.23 10.80 2.93
C LEU A 170 -16.70 11.63 4.11
N PRO A 171 -17.50 12.56 4.67
CA PRO A 171 -17.20 13.13 5.97
C PRO A 171 -16.95 12.01 7.01
N ASN A 172 -15.88 12.13 7.80
CA ASN A 172 -15.39 11.09 8.73
C ASN A 172 -14.91 9.78 8.05
N GLY A 173 -14.73 9.79 6.72
CA GLY A 173 -14.15 8.68 5.99
C GLY A 173 -12.68 8.51 6.34
N TRP A 174 -12.17 7.30 6.18
CA TRP A 174 -10.81 6.93 6.58
C TRP A 174 -9.88 6.77 5.39
N MET A 175 -8.60 6.99 5.59
CA MET A 175 -7.56 6.65 4.64
C MET A 175 -6.57 5.70 5.31
N ALA A 176 -6.29 4.56 4.69
CA ALA A 176 -5.36 3.55 5.18
C ALA A 176 -4.25 3.32 4.16
N LEU A 177 -3.03 3.61 4.57
CA LEU A 177 -1.82 3.35 3.82
C LEU A 177 -1.12 2.13 4.41
N ILE A 178 -1.01 1.08 3.60
CA ILE A 178 -0.41 -0.18 4.03
C ILE A 178 0.94 -0.31 3.36
N GLY A 179 2.00 -0.40 4.16
CA GLY A 179 3.37 -0.59 3.71
C GLY A 179 3.96 -1.88 4.26
N ASN A 180 5.02 -2.37 3.62
CA ASN A 180 5.81 -3.47 4.14
C ASN A 180 7.27 -3.04 4.23
N VAL A 181 7.94 -3.42 5.31
CA VAL A 181 9.38 -3.29 5.50
C VAL A 181 9.96 -4.66 5.78
N VAL A 182 11.06 -4.98 5.12
CA VAL A 182 11.86 -6.17 5.46
C VAL A 182 12.64 -5.82 6.72
N VAL A 183 12.56 -6.68 7.74
CA VAL A 183 13.24 -6.46 9.02
C VAL A 183 14.18 -7.62 9.31
N ARG A 184 15.17 -7.37 10.15
CA ARG A 184 15.99 -8.42 10.78
C ARG A 184 15.73 -8.49 12.28
N ARG A 185 15.91 -9.67 12.88
CA ARG A 185 15.95 -9.78 14.35
C ARG A 185 17.30 -9.36 14.89
N GLU A 186 17.33 -9.03 16.17
CA GLU A 186 18.59 -8.79 16.86
C GLU A 186 19.46 -10.06 16.82
N GLY A 187 20.72 -9.90 16.43
CA GLY A 187 21.67 -11.01 16.30
C GLY A 187 21.57 -11.82 15.00
N GLU A 188 20.59 -11.56 14.13
CA GLU A 188 20.61 -12.14 12.78
C GLU A 188 21.69 -11.47 11.92
N PRO A 189 22.47 -12.25 11.15
CA PRO A 189 23.43 -11.68 10.22
C PRO A 189 22.69 -10.84 9.17
N GLU A 190 23.30 -9.74 8.74
CA GLU A 190 22.79 -8.95 7.63
C GLU A 190 22.94 -9.75 6.34
N MET A 191 21.99 -10.64 6.06
CA MET A 191 22.05 -11.57 4.94
C MET A 191 22.21 -10.84 3.60
N TYR A 192 21.69 -9.61 3.51
CA TYR A 192 21.83 -8.75 2.35
C TYR A 192 23.12 -7.91 2.32
N ALA A 193 23.87 -7.79 3.43
CA ALA A 193 25.08 -6.97 3.48
C ALA A 193 26.16 -7.45 2.51
N GLU A 194 26.31 -8.77 2.35
CA GLU A 194 27.23 -9.39 1.39
C GLU A 194 26.87 -9.10 -0.07
N THR A 195 25.66 -8.59 -0.33
CA THR A 195 25.19 -8.18 -1.66
C THR A 195 24.77 -6.72 -1.70
N ALA A 196 25.02 -5.95 -0.63
CA ALA A 196 24.53 -4.58 -0.50
C ALA A 196 25.19 -3.67 -1.54
N ASP A 197 26.46 -3.92 -1.85
CA ASP A 197 27.21 -3.27 -2.92
C ASP A 197 26.57 -3.51 -4.30
N LEU A 198 26.15 -4.74 -4.59
CA LEU A 198 25.43 -5.08 -5.81
C LEU A 198 24.05 -4.42 -5.86
N HIS A 199 23.35 -4.33 -4.73
CA HIS A 199 22.05 -3.66 -4.66
C HIS A 199 22.18 -2.15 -4.85
N GLU A 200 23.19 -1.52 -4.24
CA GLU A 200 23.48 -0.10 -4.42
C GLU A 200 23.86 0.21 -5.88
N LEU A 201 24.62 -0.68 -6.51
CA LEU A 201 25.02 -0.58 -7.91
C LEU A 201 23.83 -0.77 -8.88
N LEU A 202 22.96 -1.76 -8.64
CA LEU A 202 21.91 -2.18 -9.58
C LEU A 202 20.55 -1.53 -9.32
N ALA A 203 20.30 -1.05 -8.10
CA ALA A 203 19.06 -0.37 -7.69
C ALA A 203 19.36 0.92 -6.89
N PRO A 204 20.10 1.89 -7.47
CA PRO A 204 20.40 3.14 -6.79
C PRO A 204 19.11 3.87 -6.43
N GLY A 205 18.95 4.24 -5.16
CA GLY A 205 17.75 4.90 -4.62
C GLY A 205 16.89 4.04 -3.67
N ASN A 206 17.27 2.79 -3.41
CA ASN A 206 16.62 1.95 -2.39
C ASN A 206 17.61 1.37 -1.35
N PRO A 207 18.18 2.20 -0.48
CA PRO A 207 19.29 1.82 0.41
C PRO A 207 18.91 0.76 1.46
N SER A 208 17.61 0.63 1.77
CA SER A 208 17.12 -0.29 2.80
C SER A 208 17.20 -1.78 2.43
N TRP A 209 17.42 -2.11 1.17
CA TRP A 209 17.48 -3.52 0.72
C TRP A 209 18.79 -4.22 1.11
N GLY A 210 19.91 -3.49 1.18
CA GLY A 210 21.20 -4.04 1.62
C GLY A 210 21.33 -4.16 3.14
N HIS A 211 20.67 -3.27 3.87
CA HIS A 211 20.74 -3.16 5.33
C HIS A 211 19.33 -2.99 5.91
N PRO A 212 18.55 -4.07 6.07
CA PRO A 212 17.22 -3.97 6.64
C PRO A 212 17.31 -3.51 8.11
N PRO A 213 16.41 -2.63 8.57
CA PRO A 213 16.34 -2.22 9.97
C PRO A 213 16.00 -3.40 10.88
N THR A 214 16.35 -3.27 12.15
CA THR A 214 15.89 -4.21 13.17
C THR A 214 14.40 -4.09 13.40
N GLU A 215 13.82 -5.20 13.86
CA GLU A 215 12.43 -5.27 14.27
C GLU A 215 12.05 -4.23 15.34
N ASP A 216 12.98 -3.90 16.25
CA ASP A 216 12.77 -2.94 17.33
C ASP A 216 12.89 -1.48 16.86
N GLU A 217 13.82 -1.17 15.97
CA GLU A 217 13.90 0.15 15.32
C GLU A 217 12.59 0.47 14.60
N VAL A 218 12.06 -0.49 13.84
CA VAL A 218 10.77 -0.33 13.16
C VAL A 218 9.63 -0.13 14.16
N ARG A 219 9.57 -0.95 15.23
CA ARG A 219 8.54 -0.85 16.27
C ARG A 219 8.55 0.51 17.00
N ALA A 220 9.73 1.13 17.16
CA ALA A 220 9.88 2.41 17.83
C ALA A 220 9.35 3.60 17.00
N THR A 221 9.11 3.43 15.69
CA THR A 221 8.61 4.51 14.84
C THR A 221 7.10 4.73 14.99
N THR A 222 6.71 6.00 15.14
CA THR A 222 5.32 6.45 15.31
C THR A 222 4.68 7.00 14.04
N HIS A 223 5.43 7.13 12.95
CA HIS A 223 4.97 7.70 11.67
C HIS A 223 4.70 6.63 10.59
N GLY A 224 4.93 5.36 10.89
CA GLY A 224 4.89 4.25 9.93
C GLY A 224 6.22 4.09 9.17
N TRP A 225 6.24 3.24 8.15
CA TRP A 225 7.39 3.10 7.25
C TRP A 225 7.21 3.93 5.98
N GLY A 226 8.23 4.72 5.63
CA GLY A 226 8.25 5.59 4.45
C GLY A 226 7.78 7.02 4.72
N GLU A 227 8.35 7.96 3.97
CA GLU A 227 7.91 9.36 4.00
C GLU A 227 6.55 9.49 3.31
N VAL A 228 5.53 9.76 4.11
CA VAL A 228 4.22 10.12 3.59
C VAL A 228 3.78 11.37 4.35
N GLU A 229 4.23 12.52 3.88
CA GLU A 229 3.75 13.81 4.38
C GLU A 229 2.46 14.15 3.62
N ASP A 230 1.39 14.47 4.37
CA ASP A 230 0.20 15.12 3.84
C ASP A 230 0.47 16.63 3.82
N PRO A 231 0.85 17.21 2.66
CA PRO A 231 1.31 18.59 2.59
C PRO A 231 0.20 19.62 2.84
N GLY A 232 -1.06 19.18 2.91
CA GLY A 232 -2.21 20.06 3.11
C GLY A 232 -2.83 19.99 4.50
N HIS A 233 -2.37 19.08 5.38
CA HIS A 233 -3.07 18.74 6.62
C HIS A 233 -4.56 18.46 6.39
N LEU A 234 -4.87 17.78 5.27
CA LEU A 234 -6.22 17.42 4.85
C LEU A 234 -6.79 16.30 5.73
N PHE A 235 -5.92 15.51 6.34
CA PHE A 235 -6.28 14.39 7.20
C PHE A 235 -5.94 14.70 8.65
N GLY A 236 -6.74 14.13 9.55
CA GLY A 236 -6.59 14.26 11.00
C GLY A 236 -5.42 13.44 11.55
N PRO A 237 -5.40 13.19 12.87
CA PRO A 237 -4.36 12.41 13.52
C PRO A 237 -4.20 11.01 12.91
N THR A 238 -2.95 10.57 12.85
CA THR A 238 -2.58 9.25 12.35
C THR A 238 -2.54 8.22 13.47
N VAL A 239 -3.15 7.04 13.24
CA VAL A 239 -2.93 5.82 14.01
C VAL A 239 -1.96 4.93 13.25
N VAL A 240 -0.85 4.55 13.89
CA VAL A 240 0.13 3.61 13.34
C VAL A 240 0.05 2.28 14.07
N ARG A 241 0.07 1.19 13.30
CA ARG A 241 0.09 -0.20 13.77
C ARG A 241 1.12 -1.01 13.00
N TRP A 242 1.74 -1.96 13.70
CA TRP A 242 2.78 -2.82 13.17
C TRP A 242 2.38 -4.28 13.32
N TYR A 243 2.39 -5.02 12.22
CA TYR A 243 2.03 -6.43 12.16
C TYR A 243 3.24 -7.24 11.70
N PRO A 244 3.90 -7.97 12.62
CA PRO A 244 4.98 -8.87 12.23
C PRO A 244 4.43 -10.03 11.41
N SER A 245 5.10 -10.36 10.32
CA SER A 245 4.83 -11.58 9.56
C SER A 245 6.13 -12.25 9.14
N VAL A 246 6.17 -13.57 9.21
CA VAL A 246 7.26 -14.38 8.65
C VAL A 246 6.66 -15.18 7.52
N GLN A 247 7.23 -15.03 6.33
CA GLN A 247 6.73 -15.70 5.12
C GLN A 247 7.86 -16.49 4.50
N TRP A 248 7.56 -17.72 4.08
CA TRP A 248 8.55 -18.61 3.50
C TRP A 248 8.55 -18.44 1.98
N PHE A 249 9.71 -18.20 1.37
CA PHE A 249 9.86 -18.20 -0.09
C PHE A 249 10.57 -19.47 -0.55
N ASP A 250 9.92 -20.28 -1.37
CA ASP A 250 10.46 -21.57 -1.86
C ASP A 250 11.12 -21.49 -3.25
N GLY A 251 11.27 -20.29 -3.82
CA GLY A 251 11.77 -20.09 -5.18
C GLY A 251 10.67 -20.01 -6.24
N ALA A 252 9.50 -20.61 -5.99
CA ALA A 252 8.33 -20.50 -6.85
C ALA A 252 7.38 -19.38 -6.39
N GLY A 253 7.26 -19.15 -5.09
CA GLY A 253 6.46 -18.06 -4.50
C GLY A 253 6.55 -17.99 -2.98
N PHE A 254 5.86 -17.01 -2.39
CA PHE A 254 5.61 -16.99 -0.94
C PHE A 254 4.50 -17.98 -0.56
N ALA A 255 4.76 -18.78 0.47
CA ALA A 255 3.84 -19.75 1.07
C ALA A 255 3.40 -19.34 2.49
#